data_AF-W2X1I5-F1
#
_entry.id   AF-W2X1I5-F1
#
_cell.length_a   1.000
_cell.length_b   1.000
_cell.length_c   1.000
_cell.angle_alpha   90.00
_cell.angle_beta   90.00
_cell.angle_gamma   90.00
#
_symmetry.space_group_name_H-M   'P 1'
#
loop_
_entity.id
_entity.type
_entity.pdbx_description
1 polymer ?
#
loop_
_entity_poly.entity_id
_entity_poly.type
_entity_poly.pdbx_seq_one_letter_code
_entity_poly.pdbx_strand_id
1 'polypeptide(L)'
;MADCDWGKLKENIRGIRENTISARSRTTYQNSHCRFLAWVVQNKSELVSAPFAERLGDTSDCSLHQLRSRVKEKLCPQSSIIPLEFETLTAEDFVTWLVTLTRKDGSGLSYSALNAHRASLFNLYRDYGCTMSKALESELTTYFKGLKHTLAKEASNGTGRTKTGKDPLMFDLYIFLCKKMLLLPGKDMAFSHAYMVIAWNLMCRSSNAFGIRHSHMEWR
;
A
#
# COMPACT_ATOMS: atom_id res chain seq x y z
N MET A 1 39.57 -3.10 25.13
CA MET A 1 38.41 -2.59 24.38
C MET A 1 37.94 -3.72 23.48
N ALA A 2 36.71 -4.20 23.66
CA ALA A 2 36.18 -5.27 22.82
C ALA A 2 36.19 -4.82 21.36
N ASP A 3 36.76 -5.65 20.49
CA ASP A 3 36.82 -5.42 19.05
C ASP A 3 35.39 -5.27 18.52
N CYS A 4 35.10 -4.08 18.00
CA CYS A 4 33.75 -3.73 17.59
C CYS A 4 33.53 -4.32 16.20
N ASP A 5 32.69 -5.34 16.09
CA ASP A 5 32.34 -5.95 14.80
C ASP A 5 31.53 -4.96 13.94
N TRP A 6 32.26 -4.17 13.17
CA TRP A 6 31.72 -3.19 12.22
C TRP A 6 30.87 -3.83 11.12
N GLY A 7 31.08 -5.12 10.81
CA GLY A 7 30.24 -5.86 9.88
C GLY A 7 28.84 -6.05 10.45
N LYS A 8 28.75 -6.56 11.68
CA LYS A 8 27.47 -6.74 12.39
C LYS A 8 26.74 -5.42 12.63
N LEU A 9 27.46 -4.33 12.89
CA LEU A 9 26.87 -3.00 13.01
C LEU A 9 26.28 -2.49 11.69
N LYS A 10 26.98 -2.67 10.55
CA LYS A 10 26.46 -2.31 9.23
C LYS A 10 25.20 -3.08 8.87
N GLU A 11 25.18 -4.38 9.17
CA GLU A 11 24.01 -5.23 8.97
C GLU A 11 22.82 -4.79 9.84
N ASN A 12 23.07 -4.45 11.11
CA ASN A 12 22.04 -3.88 11.98
C ASN A 12 21.50 -2.55 11.46
N ILE A 13 22.36 -1.64 11.01
CA ILE A 13 21.94 -0.35 10.43
C ILE A 13 21.08 -0.57 9.18
N ARG A 14 21.47 -1.52 8.32
CA ARG A 14 20.68 -1.91 7.15
C ARG A 14 19.31 -2.46 7.57
N GLY A 15 19.28 -3.35 8.56
CA GLY A 15 18.04 -3.89 9.14
C GLY A 15 17.12 -2.81 9.72
N ILE A 16 17.66 -1.80 10.41
CA ILE A 16 16.89 -0.65 10.92
C ILE A 16 16.24 0.11 9.76
N ARG A 17 17.01 0.41 8.71
CA ARG A 17 16.50 1.11 7.53
C ARG A 17 15.38 0.31 6.83
N GLU A 18 15.59 -0.99 6.67
CA GLU A 18 14.60 -1.90 6.06
C GLU A 18 13.32 -2.05 6.89
N ASN A 19 13.42 -1.92 8.22
CA ASN A 19 12.30 -2.05 9.16
C ASN A 19 11.40 -0.80 9.23
N THR A 20 11.71 0.26 8.48
CA THR A 20 10.84 1.45 8.37
C THR A 20 9.47 1.11 7.78
N ILE A 21 9.38 0.00 7.02
CA ILE A 21 8.18 -0.39 6.27
C ILE A 21 7.93 -1.88 6.48
N SER A 22 6.70 -2.21 6.90
CA SER A 22 6.29 -3.60 7.03
C SER A 22 6.40 -4.35 5.70
N ALA A 23 6.70 -5.65 5.75
CA ALA A 23 6.77 -6.49 4.55
C ALA A 23 5.48 -6.41 3.69
N ARG A 24 4.31 -6.34 4.36
CA ARG A 24 3.02 -6.17 3.69
C ARG A 24 2.94 -4.85 2.92
N SER A 25 3.32 -3.74 3.54
CA SER A 25 3.33 -2.43 2.90
C SER A 25 4.33 -2.37 1.73
N ARG A 26 5.48 -3.03 1.85
CA ARG A 26 6.49 -3.11 0.78
C ARG A 26 5.93 -3.75 -0.49
N THR A 27 5.24 -4.88 -0.37
CA THR A 27 4.59 -5.55 -1.51
C THR A 27 3.49 -4.67 -2.12
N THR A 28 2.72 -3.95 -1.30
CA THR A 28 1.70 -3.01 -1.80
C THR A 28 2.35 -1.86 -2.58
N TYR A 29 3.41 -1.27 -2.05
CA TYR A 29 4.13 -0.17 -2.73
C TYR A 29 4.80 -0.63 -4.00
N GLN A 30 5.54 -1.74 -4.00
CA GLN A 30 6.15 -2.29 -5.21
C GLN A 30 5.12 -2.53 -6.32
N ASN A 31 3.95 -3.09 -5.98
CA ASN A 31 2.88 -3.28 -6.96
C ASN A 31 2.36 -1.95 -7.52
N SER A 32 2.26 -0.92 -6.69
CA SER A 32 1.87 0.42 -7.11
C SER A 32 2.94 1.08 -7.98
N HIS A 33 4.21 1.01 -7.60
CA HIS A 33 5.35 1.49 -8.40
C HIS A 33 5.35 0.87 -9.80
N CYS A 34 5.24 -0.46 -9.88
CA CYS A 34 5.27 -1.15 -11.16
C CYS A 34 4.10 -0.76 -12.07
N ARG A 35 2.91 -0.49 -11.49
CA ARG A 35 1.75 -0.02 -12.26
C ARG A 35 1.95 1.41 -12.76
N PHE A 36 2.47 2.29 -11.91
CA PHE A 36 2.74 3.67 -12.27
C PHE A 36 3.82 3.75 -13.35
N LEU A 37 4.98 3.12 -13.12
CA LEU A 37 6.09 3.11 -14.07
C LEU A 37 5.72 2.46 -15.41
N ALA A 38 4.93 1.38 -15.41
CA ALA A 38 4.43 0.80 -16.67
C ALA A 38 3.52 1.77 -17.43
N TRP A 39 2.69 2.55 -16.73
CA TRP A 39 1.88 3.59 -17.35
C TRP A 39 2.76 4.73 -17.89
N VAL A 40 3.78 5.15 -17.14
CA VAL A 40 4.74 6.18 -17.59
C VAL A 40 5.47 5.72 -18.85
N VAL A 41 6.01 4.51 -18.88
CA VAL A 41 6.68 3.93 -20.07
C VAL A 41 5.77 3.98 -21.30
N GLN A 42 4.47 3.72 -21.13
CA GLN A 42 3.52 3.68 -22.24
C GLN A 42 3.00 5.06 -22.67
N ASN A 43 2.83 6.02 -21.75
CA ASN A 43 2.08 7.26 -22.00
C ASN A 43 2.92 8.54 -21.84
N LYS A 44 4.07 8.44 -21.19
CA LYS A 44 4.94 9.55 -20.76
C LYS A 44 6.41 9.11 -20.78
N SER A 45 6.85 8.55 -21.90
CA SER A 45 8.18 7.94 -22.03
C SER A 45 9.32 8.93 -21.76
N GLU A 46 9.08 10.23 -21.93
CA GLU A 46 10.00 11.33 -21.60
C GLU A 46 10.32 11.42 -20.10
N LEU A 47 9.47 10.89 -19.23
CA LEU A 47 9.71 10.83 -17.78
C LEU A 47 10.52 9.59 -17.38
N VAL A 48 10.74 8.64 -18.28
CA VAL A 48 11.58 7.46 -18.01
C VAL A 48 13.03 7.86 -18.21
N SER A 49 13.88 7.55 -17.22
CA SER A 49 15.31 7.85 -17.37
C SER A 49 15.93 7.02 -18.49
N ALA A 50 16.89 7.60 -19.22
CA ALA A 50 17.57 6.89 -20.30
C ALA A 50 18.22 5.55 -19.84
N PRO A 51 18.93 5.48 -18.69
CA PRO A 51 19.50 4.23 -18.21
C PRO A 51 18.45 3.16 -17.88
N PHE A 52 17.26 3.56 -17.42
CA PHE A 52 16.19 2.61 -17.14
C PHE A 52 15.46 2.18 -18.41
N ALA A 53 15.26 3.08 -19.37
CA ALA A 53 14.71 2.76 -20.68
C ALA A 53 15.59 1.73 -21.42
N GLU A 54 16.91 1.90 -21.42
CA GLU A 54 17.85 0.93 -21.97
C GLU A 54 17.72 -0.44 -21.29
N ARG A 55 17.58 -0.45 -19.95
CA ARG A 55 17.38 -1.68 -19.18
C ARG A 55 16.05 -2.38 -19.49
N LEU A 56 15.02 -1.64 -19.87
CA LEU A 56 13.72 -2.19 -20.28
C LEU A 56 13.76 -2.78 -21.71
N GLY A 57 14.69 -2.31 -22.54
CA GLY A 57 14.78 -2.67 -23.96
C GLY A 57 13.59 -2.16 -24.76
N ASP A 58 13.32 -2.78 -25.91
CA ASP A 58 12.19 -2.38 -26.76
C ASP A 58 10.83 -2.72 -26.12
N THR A 59 10.02 -1.70 -25.90
CA THR A 59 8.70 -1.76 -25.26
C THR A 59 7.54 -1.47 -26.21
N SER A 60 7.80 -1.25 -27.50
CA SER A 60 6.84 -0.73 -28.48
C SER A 60 5.58 -1.60 -28.61
N ASP A 61 5.74 -2.92 -28.63
CA ASP A 61 4.64 -3.89 -28.78
C ASP A 61 4.10 -4.45 -27.46
N CYS A 62 4.53 -3.90 -26.32
CA CYS A 62 4.13 -4.42 -25.02
C CYS A 62 2.77 -3.89 -24.58
N SER A 63 1.85 -4.81 -24.24
CA SER A 63 0.66 -4.46 -23.47
C SER A 63 1.04 -3.92 -22.08
N LEU A 64 0.16 -3.13 -21.46
CA LEU A 64 0.39 -2.60 -20.10
C LEU A 64 0.67 -3.70 -19.06
N HIS A 65 0.08 -4.89 -19.24
CA HIS A 65 0.34 -6.05 -18.38
C HIS A 65 1.77 -6.60 -18.56
N GLN A 66 2.25 -6.70 -19.80
CA GLN A 66 3.62 -7.11 -20.10
C GLN A 66 4.62 -6.07 -19.60
N LEU A 67 4.35 -4.78 -19.80
CA LEU A 67 5.16 -3.68 -19.27
C LEU A 67 5.28 -3.76 -17.75
N ARG A 68 4.17 -3.97 -17.04
CA ARG A 68 4.19 -4.11 -15.57
C ARG A 68 5.08 -5.27 -15.12
N SER A 69 4.98 -6.42 -15.81
CA SER A 69 5.80 -7.60 -15.48
C SER A 69 7.28 -7.32 -15.72
N ARG A 70 7.62 -6.67 -16.83
CA ARG A 70 8.99 -6.30 -17.19
C ARG A 70 9.58 -5.26 -16.24
N VAL A 71 8.83 -4.20 -15.92
CA VAL A 71 9.21 -3.21 -14.91
C VAL A 71 9.48 -3.91 -13.59
N LYS A 72 8.59 -4.81 -13.15
CA LYS A 72 8.80 -5.54 -11.88
C LYS A 72 10.09 -6.36 -11.87
N GLU A 73 10.45 -6.99 -12.98
CA GLU A 73 11.68 -7.77 -13.11
C GLU A 73 12.93 -6.86 -13.07
N LYS A 74 12.86 -5.70 -13.73
CA LYS A 74 14.02 -4.80 -13.88
C LYS A 74 14.15 -3.73 -12.78
N LEU A 75 13.09 -3.52 -12.01
CA LEU A 75 13.07 -2.57 -10.90
C LEU A 75 13.87 -3.14 -9.73
N CYS A 76 15.00 -2.51 -9.44
CA CYS A 76 15.85 -2.84 -8.32
C CYS A 76 15.88 -1.64 -7.37
N PRO A 77 15.16 -1.68 -6.23
CA PRO A 77 15.26 -0.64 -5.22
C PRO A 77 16.71 -0.49 -4.76
N GLN A 78 17.16 0.74 -4.48
CA GLN A 78 18.55 1.04 -4.06
C GLN A 78 19.64 0.78 -5.13
N SER A 79 19.25 0.49 -6.37
CA SER A 79 20.14 0.52 -7.54
C SER A 79 20.53 1.96 -7.89
N SER A 80 21.72 2.16 -8.45
CA SER A 80 22.13 3.44 -9.03
C SER A 80 21.31 3.83 -10.27
N ILE A 81 20.68 2.84 -10.92
CA ILE A 81 19.75 3.07 -12.04
C ILE A 81 18.40 3.56 -11.50
N ILE A 82 18.22 4.87 -11.55
CA ILE A 82 16.98 5.58 -11.22
C ILE A 82 15.93 5.31 -12.32
N PRO A 83 14.68 4.93 -12.00
CA PRO A 83 13.69 4.53 -13.01
C PRO A 83 12.91 5.68 -13.64
N LEU A 84 13.00 6.89 -13.06
CA LEU A 84 12.14 8.02 -13.38
C LEU A 84 12.94 9.32 -13.26
N GLU A 85 12.72 10.26 -14.18
CA GLU A 85 13.20 11.63 -14.07
C GLU A 85 12.43 12.35 -12.95
N PHE A 86 12.87 12.14 -11.70
CA PHE A 86 12.16 12.63 -10.51
C PHE A 86 12.04 14.15 -10.46
N GLU A 87 13.00 14.89 -11.03
CA GLU A 87 13.00 16.35 -11.03
C GLU A 87 11.96 16.95 -11.99
N THR A 88 11.59 16.23 -13.05
CA THR A 88 10.62 16.69 -14.05
C THR A 88 9.21 16.19 -13.79
N LEU A 89 9.03 15.20 -12.91
CA LEU A 89 7.73 14.65 -12.55
C LEU A 89 6.85 15.72 -11.90
N THR A 90 5.67 15.96 -12.46
CA THR A 90 4.67 16.87 -11.88
C THR A 90 3.61 16.13 -11.06
N ALA A 91 2.87 16.87 -10.23
CA ALA A 91 1.70 16.31 -9.54
C ALA A 91 0.62 15.89 -10.54
N GLU A 92 0.47 16.66 -11.62
CA GLU A 92 -0.49 16.38 -12.69
C GLU A 92 -0.22 15.05 -13.38
N ASP A 93 1.03 14.71 -13.70
CA ASP A 93 1.38 13.42 -14.32
C ASP A 93 0.93 12.25 -13.43
N PHE A 94 1.21 12.35 -12.12
CA PHE A 94 0.84 11.31 -11.17
C PHE A 94 -0.68 11.21 -10.98
N VAL A 95 -1.37 12.35 -10.85
CA VAL A 95 -2.83 12.38 -10.66
C VAL A 95 -3.57 11.95 -11.93
N THR A 96 -3.04 12.26 -13.10
CA THR A 96 -3.54 11.76 -14.39
C THR A 96 -3.55 10.25 -14.41
N TRP A 97 -2.44 9.61 -14.04
CA TRP A 97 -2.41 8.15 -13.89
C TRP A 97 -3.47 7.66 -12.90
N LEU A 98 -3.59 8.29 -11.73
CA LEU A 98 -4.54 7.86 -10.71
C LEU A 98 -5.99 7.83 -11.21
N VAL A 99 -6.41 8.82 -11.99
CA VAL A 99 -7.79 8.88 -12.51
C VAL A 99 -8.06 7.88 -13.64
N THR A 100 -7.02 7.28 -14.24
CA THR A 100 -7.18 6.14 -15.14
C THR A 100 -7.45 4.81 -14.43
N LEU A 101 -7.26 4.75 -13.10
CA LEU A 101 -7.38 3.51 -12.34
C LEU A 101 -8.84 3.18 -12.03
N THR A 102 -9.27 2.01 -12.50
CA THR A 102 -10.60 1.45 -12.21
C THR A 102 -10.50 0.09 -11.51
N ARG A 103 -11.59 -0.26 -10.82
CA ARG A 103 -11.84 -1.59 -10.27
C ARG A 103 -12.34 -2.52 -11.38
N LYS A 104 -12.44 -3.82 -11.07
CA LYS A 104 -12.95 -4.84 -12.00
C LYS A 104 -14.39 -4.55 -12.47
N ASP A 105 -15.17 -3.87 -11.66
CA ASP A 105 -16.55 -3.46 -11.97
C ASP A 105 -16.63 -2.13 -12.75
N GLY A 106 -15.48 -1.59 -13.19
CA GLY A 106 -15.38 -0.31 -13.88
C GLY A 106 -15.47 0.92 -12.99
N SER A 107 -15.75 0.77 -11.68
CA SER A 107 -15.83 1.91 -10.76
C SER A 107 -14.46 2.48 -10.42
N GLY A 108 -14.42 3.77 -10.08
CA GLY A 108 -13.22 4.43 -9.58
C GLY A 108 -12.71 3.84 -8.25
N LEU A 109 -11.46 4.18 -7.92
CA LEU A 109 -10.86 3.79 -6.65
C LEU A 109 -11.40 4.62 -5.48
N SER A 110 -11.40 4.03 -4.27
CA SER A 110 -11.66 4.77 -3.04
C SER A 110 -10.55 5.76 -2.73
N TYR A 111 -10.88 6.83 -1.98
CA TYR A 111 -9.89 7.78 -1.49
C TYR A 111 -8.72 7.09 -0.75
N SER A 112 -9.02 6.07 0.06
CA SER A 112 -8.01 5.28 0.76
C SER A 112 -7.06 4.53 -0.17
N ALA A 113 -7.55 4.00 -1.29
CA ALA A 113 -6.74 3.31 -2.29
C ALA A 113 -5.86 4.31 -3.06
N LEU A 114 -6.42 5.46 -3.46
CA LEU A 114 -5.65 6.56 -4.06
C LEU A 114 -4.54 7.05 -3.12
N ASN A 115 -4.84 7.19 -1.83
CA ASN A 115 -3.85 7.63 -0.84
C ASN A 115 -2.75 6.57 -0.60
N ALA A 116 -3.06 5.28 -0.77
CA ALA A 116 -2.05 4.23 -0.74
C ALA A 116 -1.08 4.34 -1.93
N HIS A 117 -1.59 4.70 -3.12
CA HIS A 117 -0.75 5.01 -4.28
C HIS A 117 0.11 6.26 -4.04
N ARG A 118 -0.44 7.33 -3.43
CA ARG A 118 0.34 8.50 -3.00
C ARG A 118 1.50 8.10 -2.09
N ALA A 119 1.22 7.36 -1.02
CA ALA A 119 2.26 6.89 -0.10
C ALA A 119 3.32 6.03 -0.82
N SER A 120 2.90 5.24 -1.82
CA SER A 120 3.82 4.51 -2.68
C SER A 120 4.75 5.44 -3.46
N LEU A 121 4.26 6.56 -4.01
CA LEU A 121 5.12 7.52 -4.71
C LEU A 121 6.20 8.08 -3.78
N PHE A 122 5.85 8.51 -2.56
CA PHE A 122 6.83 8.93 -1.56
C PHE A 122 7.84 7.83 -1.25
N ASN A 123 7.39 6.57 -1.23
CA ASN A 123 8.30 5.46 -1.06
C ASN A 123 9.24 5.26 -2.25
N LEU A 124 8.78 5.52 -3.48
CA LEU A 124 9.62 5.40 -4.66
C LEU A 124 10.81 6.36 -4.60
N TYR A 125 10.55 7.62 -4.25
CA TYR A 125 11.60 8.62 -4.00
C TYR A 125 12.59 8.12 -2.94
N ARG A 126 12.08 7.60 -1.81
CA ARG A 126 12.91 7.08 -0.72
C ARG A 126 13.75 5.86 -1.12
N ASP A 127 13.19 4.94 -1.91
CA ASP A 127 13.86 3.72 -2.36
C ASP A 127 15.08 4.03 -3.25
N TYR A 128 15.06 5.18 -3.94
CA TYR A 128 16.15 5.68 -4.78
C TYR A 128 16.98 6.80 -4.13
N GLY A 129 16.72 7.14 -2.86
CA GLY A 129 17.45 8.19 -2.16
C GLY A 129 17.18 9.61 -2.67
N CYS A 130 16.12 9.80 -3.46
CA CYS A 130 15.69 11.10 -3.97
C CYS A 130 14.75 11.78 -2.97
N THR A 131 14.78 13.11 -2.93
CA THR A 131 13.86 13.90 -2.10
C THR A 131 12.82 14.56 -2.98
N MET A 132 11.54 14.39 -2.64
CA MET A 132 10.46 15.07 -3.34
C MET A 132 10.53 16.57 -3.07
N SER A 133 10.41 17.38 -4.12
CA SER A 133 10.40 18.84 -3.95
C SER A 133 9.19 19.30 -3.15
N LYS A 134 9.34 20.37 -2.36
CA LYS A 134 8.23 20.95 -1.57
C LYS A 134 7.08 21.42 -2.46
N ALA A 135 7.39 21.89 -3.66
CA ALA A 135 6.39 22.29 -4.65
C ALA A 135 5.52 21.10 -5.07
N LEU A 136 6.15 19.99 -5.48
CA LEU A 136 5.46 18.76 -5.86
C LEU A 136 4.63 18.19 -4.70
N GLU A 137 5.19 18.15 -3.49
CA GLU A 137 4.48 17.68 -2.30
C GLU A 137 3.24 18.53 -1.98
N SER A 138 3.36 19.86 -2.10
CA SER A 138 2.26 20.81 -1.90
C SER A 138 1.16 20.62 -2.95
N GLU A 139 1.52 20.50 -4.23
CA GLU A 139 0.54 20.26 -5.30
C GLU A 139 -0.18 18.93 -5.12
N LEU A 140 0.55 17.83 -4.83
CA LEU A 140 -0.06 16.54 -4.51
C LEU A 140 -1.03 16.67 -3.32
N THR A 141 -0.72 17.49 -2.31
CA THR A 141 -1.63 17.74 -1.19
C THR A 141 -2.92 18.42 -1.65
N THR A 142 -2.81 19.44 -2.50
CA THR A 142 -3.96 20.15 -3.07
C THR A 142 -4.84 19.23 -3.92
N TYR A 143 -4.26 18.47 -4.84
CA TYR A 143 -5.00 17.49 -5.65
C TYR A 143 -5.70 16.45 -4.80
N PHE A 144 -5.04 15.90 -3.79
CA PHE A 144 -5.64 14.90 -2.91
C PHE A 144 -6.75 15.46 -2.03
N LYS A 145 -6.68 16.75 -1.66
CA LYS A 145 -7.80 17.44 -1.01
C LYS A 145 -8.99 17.54 -1.97
N GLY A 146 -8.76 17.93 -3.22
CA GLY A 146 -9.78 17.95 -4.28
C GLY A 146 -10.43 16.58 -4.51
N LEU A 147 -9.63 15.54 -4.71
CA LEU A 147 -10.10 14.15 -4.87
C LEU A 147 -10.96 13.69 -3.71
N LYS A 148 -10.57 14.01 -2.46
CA LYS A 148 -11.37 13.69 -1.27
C LYS A 148 -12.76 14.33 -1.34
N HIS A 149 -12.83 15.61 -1.70
CA HIS A 149 -14.09 16.34 -1.79
C HIS A 149 -14.97 15.84 -2.95
N THR A 150 -14.39 15.57 -4.12
CA THR A 150 -15.11 15.02 -5.26
C THR A 150 -15.74 13.66 -4.93
N LEU A 151 -14.96 12.73 -4.38
CA LEU A 151 -15.45 11.41 -3.99
C LEU A 151 -16.52 11.48 -2.89
N ALA A 152 -16.39 12.43 -1.94
CA ALA A 152 -17.41 12.63 -0.92
C ALA A 152 -18.73 13.15 -1.51
N LYS A 153 -18.66 14.08 -2.49
CA LYS A 153 -19.83 14.61 -3.19
C LYS A 153 -20.51 13.55 -4.06
N GLU A 154 -19.74 12.70 -4.74
CA GLU A 154 -20.29 11.57 -5.49
C GLU A 154 -21.00 10.57 -4.56
N ALA A 155 -20.40 10.28 -3.41
CA ALA A 155 -21.02 9.41 -2.40
C ALA A 155 -22.32 10.01 -1.84
N SER A 156 -22.37 11.31 -1.54
CA SER A 156 -23.58 11.97 -1.06
C SER A 156 -24.68 12.01 -2.10
N ASN A 157 -24.33 12.12 -3.38
CA ASN A 157 -25.26 12.16 -4.49
C ASN A 157 -25.71 10.76 -4.95
N GLY A 158 -25.21 9.70 -4.31
CA GLY A 158 -25.52 8.31 -4.68
C GLY A 158 -24.88 7.83 -5.99
N THR A 159 -24.04 8.66 -6.63
CA THR A 159 -23.35 8.33 -7.89
C THR A 159 -22.02 7.60 -7.64
N GLY A 160 -21.45 7.72 -6.44
CA GLY A 160 -20.22 7.04 -6.04
C GLY A 160 -20.49 5.62 -5.53
N ARG A 161 -20.25 4.59 -6.34
CA ARG A 161 -20.33 3.15 -5.95
C ARG A 161 -19.22 2.69 -4.98
N THR A 162 -18.61 3.61 -4.25
CA THR A 162 -17.50 3.28 -3.34
C THR A 162 -18.02 3.04 -1.93
N LYS A 163 -18.55 1.83 -1.67
CA LYS A 163 -18.75 1.36 -0.30
C LYS A 163 -17.39 1.38 0.42
N THR A 164 -17.25 2.28 1.39
CA THR A 164 -15.99 2.45 2.13
C THR A 164 -16.08 1.72 3.45
N GLY A 165 -15.14 0.81 3.69
CA GLY A 165 -15.12 -0.02 4.89
C GLY A 165 -15.86 -1.35 4.74
N LYS A 166 -15.75 -2.19 5.78
CA LYS A 166 -16.55 -3.40 5.93
C LYS A 166 -17.86 -3.02 6.61
N ASP A 167 -18.93 -3.78 6.35
CA ASP A 167 -20.15 -3.64 7.13
C ASP A 167 -19.86 -3.89 8.61
N PRO A 168 -20.44 -3.08 9.52
CA PRO A 168 -20.35 -3.37 10.94
C PRO A 168 -21.01 -4.72 11.21
N LEU A 169 -20.34 -5.54 12.01
CA LEU A 169 -20.94 -6.76 12.52
C LEU A 169 -22.03 -6.36 13.50
N MET A 170 -23.30 -6.60 13.14
CA MET A 170 -24.42 -6.28 14.03
C MET A 170 -24.37 -7.12 15.31
N PHE A 171 -24.84 -6.55 16.42
CA PHE A 171 -24.80 -7.22 17.72
C PHE A 171 -25.57 -8.55 17.73
N ASP A 172 -26.73 -8.60 17.08
CA ASP A 172 -27.51 -9.84 16.96
C ASP A 172 -26.76 -10.92 16.18
N LEU A 173 -26.05 -10.52 15.11
CA LEU A 173 -25.20 -11.42 14.34
C LEU A 173 -24.01 -11.88 15.18
N TYR A 174 -23.40 -11.02 15.99
CA TYR A 174 -22.36 -11.39 16.95
C TYR A 174 -22.86 -12.44 17.95
N ILE A 175 -24.02 -12.21 18.58
CA ILE A 175 -24.63 -13.18 19.52
C ILE A 175 -24.88 -14.51 18.82
N PHE A 176 -25.48 -14.47 17.63
CA PHE A 176 -25.77 -15.67 16.85
C PHE A 176 -24.50 -16.48 16.58
N LEU A 177 -23.46 -15.81 16.09
CA LEU A 177 -22.18 -16.44 15.78
C LEU A 177 -21.52 -17.03 17.02
N CYS A 178 -21.48 -16.30 18.15
CA CYS A 178 -20.90 -16.82 19.40
C CYS A 178 -21.66 -18.05 19.90
N LYS A 179 -23.00 -18.00 19.92
CA LYS A 179 -23.84 -19.15 20.30
C LYS A 179 -23.56 -20.37 19.41
N LYS A 180 -23.47 -20.18 18.09
CA LYS A 180 -23.18 -21.28 17.16
C LYS A 180 -21.80 -21.88 17.39
N MET A 181 -20.76 -21.05 17.58
CA MET A 181 -19.41 -21.53 17.86
C MET A 181 -19.29 -22.25 19.21
N LEU A 182 -20.10 -21.88 20.21
CA LEU A 182 -20.12 -22.56 21.50
C LEU A 182 -20.79 -23.94 21.44
N LEU A 183 -21.82 -24.08 20.59
CA LEU A 183 -22.61 -25.30 20.47
C LEU A 183 -22.00 -26.35 19.52
N LEU A 184 -21.18 -25.92 18.56
CA LEU A 184 -20.56 -26.83 17.59
C LEU A 184 -19.30 -27.48 18.19
N PRO A 185 -19.13 -28.82 18.04
CA PRO A 185 -17.94 -29.49 18.54
C PRO A 185 -16.71 -29.13 17.70
N GLY A 186 -15.54 -29.05 18.34
CA GLY A 186 -14.26 -28.87 17.67
C GLY A 186 -13.40 -27.78 18.29
N LYS A 187 -12.09 -28.02 18.32
CA LYS A 187 -11.11 -27.06 18.85
C LYS A 187 -11.14 -25.73 18.11
N ASP A 188 -11.37 -25.76 16.80
CA ASP A 188 -11.47 -24.56 15.96
C ASP A 188 -12.68 -23.69 16.33
N MET A 189 -13.80 -24.30 16.73
CA MET A 189 -15.00 -23.59 17.17
C MET A 189 -14.78 -22.92 18.53
N ALA A 190 -14.18 -23.64 19.47
CA ALA A 190 -13.80 -23.07 20.77
C ALA A 190 -12.79 -21.91 20.62
N PHE A 191 -11.78 -22.07 19.76
CA PHE A 191 -10.81 -21.01 19.47
C PHE A 191 -11.47 -19.80 18.79
N SER A 192 -12.31 -20.04 17.79
CA SER A 192 -13.03 -18.97 17.08
C SER A 192 -13.96 -18.19 18.01
N HIS A 193 -14.64 -18.89 18.93
CA HIS A 193 -15.44 -18.26 19.97
C HIS A 193 -14.59 -17.37 20.89
N ALA A 194 -13.49 -17.90 21.43
CA ALA A 194 -12.58 -17.12 22.27
C ALA A 194 -12.02 -15.90 21.55
N TYR A 195 -11.58 -16.06 20.30
CA TYR A 195 -11.14 -14.97 19.44
C TYR A 195 -12.23 -13.91 19.26
N MET A 196 -13.47 -14.31 18.94
CA MET A 196 -14.58 -13.38 18.72
C MET A 196 -14.91 -12.58 19.98
N VAL A 197 -14.96 -13.23 21.14
CA VAL A 197 -15.23 -12.59 22.43
C VAL A 197 -14.13 -11.59 22.76
N ILE A 198 -12.86 -11.96 22.61
CA ILE A 198 -11.71 -11.09 22.89
C ILE A 198 -11.68 -9.90 21.91
N ALA A 199 -11.84 -10.17 20.62
CA ALA A 199 -11.83 -9.13 19.58
C ALA A 199 -12.95 -8.12 19.78
N TRP A 200 -14.15 -8.58 20.14
CA TRP A 200 -15.32 -7.73 20.38
C TRP A 200 -15.17 -6.90 21.65
N ASN A 201 -14.86 -7.53 22.79
CA ASN A 201 -14.82 -6.84 24.09
C ASN A 201 -13.63 -5.89 24.23
N LEU A 202 -12.47 -6.22 23.66
CA LEU A 202 -11.30 -5.34 23.69
C LEU A 202 -11.25 -4.37 22.50
N MET A 203 -12.27 -4.41 21.62
CA MET A 203 -12.30 -3.67 20.35
C MET A 203 -10.97 -3.76 19.57
N CYS A 204 -10.32 -4.93 19.63
CA CYS A 204 -8.96 -5.09 19.14
C CYS A 204 -8.95 -5.62 17.70
N ARG A 205 -7.98 -5.14 16.91
CA ARG A 205 -7.76 -5.66 15.56
C ARG A 205 -7.28 -7.11 15.65
N SER A 206 -7.52 -7.92 14.63
CA SER A 206 -7.10 -9.33 14.60
C SER A 206 -5.62 -9.52 14.95
N SER A 207 -4.73 -8.66 14.46
CA SER A 207 -3.28 -8.71 14.80
C SER A 207 -3.02 -8.58 16.30
N ASN A 208 -3.80 -7.75 16.99
CA ASN A 208 -3.66 -7.54 18.42
C ASN A 208 -4.27 -8.73 19.18
N ALA A 209 -5.44 -9.22 18.76
CA ALA A 209 -6.07 -10.41 19.32
C ALA A 209 -5.13 -11.63 19.25
N PHE A 210 -4.50 -11.87 18.09
CA PHE A 210 -3.51 -12.94 17.91
C PHE A 210 -2.21 -12.71 18.68
N GLY A 211 -1.87 -11.44 18.96
CA GLY A 211 -0.65 -11.07 19.69
C GLY A 211 -0.78 -11.22 21.21
N ILE A 212 -1.97 -11.49 21.74
CA ILE A 212 -2.18 -11.70 23.17
C ILE A 212 -1.45 -12.97 23.62
N ARG A 213 -0.61 -12.81 24.64
CA ARG A 213 0.13 -13.90 25.28
C ARG A 213 -0.44 -14.11 26.67
N HIS A 214 -0.21 -15.30 27.23
CA HIS A 214 -0.59 -15.61 28.61
C HIS A 214 -0.06 -14.55 29.60
N SER A 215 1.18 -14.07 29.40
CA SER A 215 1.80 -13.03 30.23
C SER A 215 1.13 -11.65 30.15
N HIS A 216 0.21 -11.43 29.21
CA HIS A 216 -0.54 -10.18 29.10
C HIS A 216 -1.87 -10.22 29.87
N MET A 217 -2.29 -11.38 30.38
CA MET A 217 -3.53 -11.56 31.11
C MET A 217 -3.24 -11.72 32.59
N GLU A 218 -3.73 -10.79 33.40
CA GLU A 218 -3.65 -10.86 34.86
C GLU A 218 -5.03 -10.58 35.47
N TRP A 219 -5.31 -11.22 36.59
CA TRP A 219 -6.44 -10.85 37.43
C TRP A 219 -5.97 -9.76 38.38
N ARG A 220 -6.63 -8.59 38.33
CA ARG A 220 -6.43 -7.50 39.28
C ARG A 220 -7.56 -7.45 40.28
#